data_AF-A0A167KDB6-F1
#
_entry.id   AF-A0A167KDB6-F1
#
_cell.length_a   1.000
_cell.length_b   1.000
_cell.length_c   1.000
_cell.angle_alpha   90.00
_cell.angle_beta   90.00
_cell.angle_gamma   90.00
#
_symmetry.space_group_name_H-M   'P 1'
#
loop_
_entity.id
_entity.type
_entity.pdbx_description
1 polymer ?
#
loop_
_entity_poly.entity_id
_entity_poly.type
_entity_poly.pdbx_seq_one_letter_code
_entity_poly.pdbx_strand_id
1 'polypeptide(L)'
;MAKEVGKVVKLQVRGGAANPSPPVGPALGAAGVNIMEFCKQFNARTQDKQGKVLPVQITVYKDKSFDFVIKTPPAAVQILEAAKTKKGSGEPHIKKVATISWDQVRAIAEDKMPDLNAFTVESAMKMVAGTARSMGVKVKGAAPF
;
A
#
# COMPACT_ATOMS: atom_id res chain seq x y z
N MET A 1 10.99 -13.79 22.15
CA MET A 1 11.25 -12.79 23.21
C MET A 1 11.07 -11.40 22.58
N ALA A 2 10.01 -10.69 22.95
CA ALA A 2 9.64 -9.43 22.30
C ALA A 2 10.47 -8.28 22.86
N LYS A 3 11.37 -7.71 22.04
CA LYS A 3 12.07 -6.47 22.38
C LYS A 3 11.03 -5.37 22.68
N GLU A 4 11.24 -4.58 23.73
CA GLU A 4 10.32 -3.50 24.11
C GLU A 4 10.20 -2.48 22.96
N VAL A 5 9.00 -2.41 22.39
CA VAL A 5 8.66 -1.47 21.32
C VAL A 5 8.62 -0.06 21.91
N GLY A 6 9.50 0.82 21.44
CA GLY A 6 9.54 2.21 21.89
C GLY A 6 8.53 3.07 21.15
N LYS A 7 8.57 3.08 19.81
CA LYS A 7 7.65 3.84 18.96
C LYS A 7 7.35 3.08 17.68
N VAL A 8 6.11 3.19 17.21
CA VAL A 8 5.70 2.70 15.89
C VAL A 8 5.38 3.90 15.00
N VAL A 9 6.13 4.05 13.91
CA VAL A 9 5.95 5.10 12.91
C VAL A 9 5.37 4.47 11.65
N LYS A 10 4.26 5.01 11.15
CA LYS A 10 3.63 4.55 9.90
C LYS A 10 3.84 5.62 8.83
N LEU A 11 4.49 5.26 7.74
CA LEU A 11 4.79 6.16 6.63
C LEU A 11 4.34 5.56 5.30
N GLN A 12 4.04 6.43 4.34
CA GLN A 12 3.79 6.02 2.95
C GLN A 12 4.98 6.48 2.11
N VAL A 13 5.65 5.54 1.46
CA VAL A 13 6.87 5.79 0.68
C VAL A 13 6.67 5.21 -0.72
N ARG A 14 7.13 5.92 -1.76
CA ARG A 14 7.11 5.39 -3.13
C ARG A 14 8.25 4.38 -3.30
N GLY A 15 7.92 3.18 -3.74
CA GLY A 15 8.87 2.09 -4.00
C GLY A 15 9.95 2.50 -5.00
N GLY A 16 11.20 2.14 -4.69
CA GLY A 16 12.38 2.45 -5.50
C GLY A 16 12.80 3.92 -5.56
N ALA A 17 12.10 4.82 -4.86
CA ALA A 17 12.44 6.24 -4.78
C ALA A 17 12.31 6.77 -3.35
N ALA A 18 12.76 6.00 -2.34
CA ALA A 18 12.87 6.51 -0.98
C ALA A 18 13.97 7.57 -0.90
N ASN A 19 13.56 8.83 -0.95
CA ASN A 19 14.44 9.98 -0.76
C ASN A 19 14.29 10.53 0.67
N PRO A 20 15.36 11.07 1.27
CA PRO A 20 15.35 11.71 2.60
C PRO A 20 14.55 13.04 2.64
N SER A 21 13.71 13.29 1.64
CA SER A 21 12.96 14.53 1.45
C SER A 21 11.88 14.73 2.55
N PRO A 22 11.29 15.94 2.69
CA PRO A 22 10.45 16.37 3.81
C PRO A 22 9.32 15.43 4.28
N PRO A 23 8.69 14.55 3.47
CA PRO A 23 7.69 13.63 4.02
C PRO A 23 8.27 12.48 4.85
N VAL A 24 9.53 12.10 4.64
CA VAL A 24 10.15 10.90 5.25
C VAL A 24 11.25 11.29 6.26
N GLY A 25 12.07 12.29 5.92
CA GLY A 25 13.22 12.72 6.72
C GLY A 25 12.86 13.20 8.14
N PRO A 26 11.97 14.20 8.31
CA PRO A 26 11.59 14.72 9.63
C PRO A 26 10.90 13.69 10.52
N ALA A 27 10.01 12.88 9.95
CA ALA A 27 9.25 11.88 10.70
C ALA A 27 10.14 10.73 11.21
N LEU A 28 11.13 10.30 10.41
CA LEU A 28 12.09 9.27 10.82
C LEU A 28 13.21 9.82 11.70
N GLY A 29 13.70 11.02 11.42
CA GLY A 29 14.72 11.70 12.22
C GLY A 29 14.24 11.98 13.64
N ALA A 30 12.99 12.45 13.80
CA ALA A 30 12.38 12.64 15.13
C ALA A 30 12.18 11.33 15.91
N ALA A 31 12.16 10.19 15.22
CA ALA A 31 12.06 8.86 15.83
C ALA A 31 13.43 8.23 16.13
N GLY A 32 14.54 8.87 15.73
CA GLY A 32 15.90 8.37 15.97
C GLY A 32 16.33 7.24 15.02
N VAL A 33 15.69 7.11 13.85
CA VAL A 33 16.01 6.08 12.84
C VAL A 33 17.08 6.59 11.88
N ASN A 34 18.01 5.71 11.47
CA ASN A 34 19.01 6.03 10.46
C ASN A 34 18.37 6.12 9.06
N ILE A 35 18.08 7.34 8.62
CA ILE A 35 17.35 7.64 7.38
C ILE A 35 18.05 7.04 6.15
N MET A 36 19.38 7.13 6.06
CA MET A 36 20.13 6.62 4.91
C MET A 36 20.09 5.09 4.81
N GLU A 37 20.16 4.41 5.96
CA GLU A 37 20.11 2.96 6.02
C GLU A 37 18.71 2.43 5.72
N PHE A 38 17.68 3.09 6.24
CA PHE A 38 16.30 2.82 5.88
C PHE A 38 16.06 3.00 4.37
N CYS A 39 16.49 4.12 3.78
CA CYS A 39 16.35 4.36 2.35
C CYS A 39 17.03 3.28 1.50
N LYS A 40 18.23 2.82 1.87
CA LYS A 40 18.93 1.74 1.16
C LYS A 40 18.19 0.40 1.27
N GLN A 41 17.84 -0.02 2.48
CA GLN A 41 17.16 -1.30 2.69
C GLN A 41 15.75 -1.30 2.08
N PHE A 42 15.04 -0.17 2.15
CA PHE A 42 13.74 -0.01 1.52
C PHE A 42 13.85 -0.06 0.00
N ASN A 43 14.79 0.66 -0.62
CA ASN A 43 14.95 0.63 -2.08
C ASN A 43 15.35 -0.76 -2.59
N ALA A 44 16.21 -1.48 -1.86
CA ALA A 44 16.57 -2.86 -2.19
C ALA A 44 15.35 -3.81 -2.13
N ARG A 45 14.52 -3.72 -1.09
CA ARG A 45 13.31 -4.54 -0.95
C ARG A 45 12.13 -4.10 -1.83
N THR A 46 12.17 -2.90 -2.37
CA THR A 46 11.09 -2.33 -3.21
C THR A 46 11.51 -2.16 -4.67
N GLN A 47 12.63 -2.73 -5.06
CA GLN A 47 13.12 -2.71 -6.43
C GLN A 47 12.13 -3.37 -7.40
N ASP A 48 11.44 -4.42 -6.96
CA ASP A 48 10.39 -5.11 -7.75
C ASP A 48 9.08 -4.33 -7.83
N LYS A 49 8.90 -3.28 -7.01
CA LYS A 49 7.67 -2.48 -6.89
C LYS A 49 7.95 -0.99 -7.11
N GLN A 50 8.84 -0.68 -8.06
CA GLN A 50 9.18 0.69 -8.43
C GLN A 50 7.94 1.51 -8.82
N GLY A 51 7.82 2.71 -8.24
CA GLY A 51 6.76 3.67 -8.55
C GLY A 51 5.46 3.50 -7.74
N LYS A 52 5.25 2.36 -7.06
CA LYS A 52 4.04 2.14 -6.24
C LYS A 52 4.18 2.76 -4.86
N VAL A 53 3.11 3.38 -4.34
CA VAL A 53 3.09 3.86 -2.95
C VAL A 53 2.94 2.65 -2.02
N LEU A 54 3.95 2.39 -1.19
CA LEU A 54 3.99 1.28 -0.26
C LEU A 54 3.89 1.83 1.17
N PRO A 55 2.92 1.35 1.98
CA PRO A 55 2.88 1.67 3.39
C PRO A 55 3.96 0.88 4.13
N VAL A 56 4.73 1.58 4.95
CA VAL A 56 5.78 1.00 5.78
C VAL A 56 5.46 1.25 7.24
N GLN A 57 5.52 0.18 8.03
CA GLN A 57 5.44 0.25 9.47
C GLN A 57 6.84 0.08 10.04
N ILE A 58 7.31 1.09 10.75
CA ILE A 58 8.66 1.15 11.31
C ILE A 58 8.53 1.09 12.81
N THR A 59 9.08 0.03 13.40
CA THR A 59 9.11 -0.22 14.83
C THR A 59 10.49 0.18 15.33
N VAL A 60 10.55 1.20 16.17
CA VAL A 60 11.78 1.67 16.80
C VAL A 60 11.84 1.12 18.21
N TYR A 61 12.93 0.43 18.54
CA TYR A 61 13.20 -0.12 19.85
C TYR A 61 14.02 0.87 20.70
N LYS A 62 14.03 0.69 22.02
CA LYS A 62 14.73 1.60 22.96
C LYS A 62 16.26 1.62 22.76
N ASP A 63 16.83 0.57 22.18
CA ASP A 63 18.26 0.44 21.85
C ASP A 63 18.65 1.19 20.55
N LYS A 64 17.74 2.00 19.98
CA LYS A 64 17.88 2.67 18.67
C LYS A 64 17.94 1.69 17.48
N SER A 65 17.71 0.39 17.70
CA SER A 65 17.46 -0.52 16.59
C SER A 65 16.07 -0.24 16.01
N PHE A 66 15.93 -0.47 14.71
CA PHE A 66 14.66 -0.30 14.01
C PHE A 66 14.40 -1.54 13.16
N ASP A 67 13.15 -2.01 13.20
CA ASP A 67 12.63 -3.00 12.26
C ASP A 67 11.56 -2.33 11.41
N PHE A 68 11.49 -2.68 10.13
CA PHE A 68 10.43 -2.19 9.26
C PHE A 68 9.79 -3.32 8.48
N VAL A 69 8.46 -3.25 8.40
CA VAL A 69 7.63 -4.15 7.61
C VAL A 69 7.03 -3.34 6.47
N ILE A 70 7.38 -3.73 5.25
CA ILE A 70 6.78 -3.18 4.03
C ILE A 70 5.50 -3.96 3.78
N LYS A 71 4.37 -3.26 3.76
CA LYS A 71 3.09 -3.84 3.36
C LYS A 71 2.89 -3.71 1.85
N THR A 72 1.98 -4.48 1.32
CA THR A 72 1.52 -4.37 -0.07
C THR A 72 0.93 -2.99 -0.36
N PRO A 73 0.95 -2.57 -1.64
CA PRO A 73 0.39 -1.28 -2.03
C PRO A 73 -1.09 -1.20 -1.63
N PRO A 74 -1.61 0.00 -1.33
CA PRO A 74 -3.04 0.18 -1.14
C PRO A 74 -3.78 -0.29 -2.39
N ALA A 75 -4.88 -1.03 -2.17
CA ALA A 75 -5.76 -1.47 -3.26
C ALA A 75 -6.20 -0.26 -4.13
N ALA A 76 -6.35 0.92 -3.52
CA ALA A 76 -6.63 2.15 -4.24
C ALA A 76 -5.61 2.47 -5.35
N VAL A 77 -4.31 2.33 -5.07
CA VAL A 77 -3.24 2.60 -6.04
C VAL A 77 -3.23 1.54 -7.15
N GLN A 78 -3.36 0.26 -6.77
CA GLN A 78 -3.43 -0.85 -7.74
C GLN A 78 -4.65 -0.75 -8.65
N ILE A 79 -5.81 -0.35 -8.11
CA ILE A 79 -7.03 -0.12 -8.89
C ILE A 79 -6.85 1.06 -9.83
N LEU A 80 -6.23 2.17 -9.38
CA LEU A 80 -5.96 3.33 -10.24
C LEU A 80 -5.00 2.99 -11.39
N GLU A 81 -3.99 2.15 -11.14
CA GLU A 81 -3.09 1.62 -12.16
C GLU A 81 -3.83 0.72 -13.16
N ALA A 82 -4.63 -0.24 -12.68
CA ALA A 82 -5.44 -1.12 -13.53
C ALA A 82 -6.48 -0.35 -14.36
N ALA A 83 -7.04 0.71 -13.76
CA ALA A 83 -7.96 1.66 -14.38
C ALA A 83 -7.28 2.71 -15.27
N LYS A 84 -5.93 2.73 -15.33
CA LYS A 84 -5.11 3.73 -16.05
C LYS A 84 -5.50 5.19 -15.75
N THR A 85 -5.99 5.46 -14.53
CA THR A 85 -6.56 6.76 -14.15
C THR A 85 -5.72 7.37 -13.03
N LYS A 86 -5.37 8.66 -13.13
CA LYS A 86 -4.49 9.34 -12.17
C LYS A 86 -5.19 9.82 -10.89
N LYS A 87 -6.52 10.00 -10.92
CA LYS A 87 -7.34 10.45 -9.78
C LYS A 87 -8.60 9.60 -9.64
N GLY A 88 -8.96 9.30 -8.39
CA GLY A 88 -10.28 8.76 -8.06
C GLY A 88 -11.38 9.80 -8.29
N SER A 89 -12.63 9.36 -8.31
CA SER A 89 -13.78 10.26 -8.40
C SER A 89 -13.94 11.06 -7.12
N GLY A 90 -14.11 12.38 -7.24
CA GLY A 90 -14.53 13.23 -6.12
C GLY A 90 -16.00 13.00 -5.72
N GLU A 91 -16.79 12.40 -6.62
CA GLU A 91 -18.21 12.08 -6.39
C GLU A 91 -18.45 10.61 -6.83
N PRO A 92 -18.03 9.62 -6.03
CA PRO A 92 -18.05 8.20 -6.43
C PRO A 92 -19.43 7.67 -6.86
N HIS A 93 -20.50 8.25 -6.30
CA HIS A 93 -21.88 7.87 -6.58
C HIS A 93 -22.43 8.46 -7.88
N ILE A 94 -21.87 9.58 -8.36
CA ILE A 94 -22.40 10.35 -9.50
C ILE A 94 -21.50 10.18 -10.71
N LYS A 95 -20.19 10.36 -10.55
CA LYS A 95 -19.22 10.29 -11.64
C LYS A 95 -18.37 9.04 -11.52
N LYS A 96 -18.58 8.10 -12.44
CA LYS A 96 -17.73 6.92 -12.56
C LYS A 96 -16.54 7.25 -13.44
N VAL A 97 -15.34 7.14 -12.89
CA VAL A 97 -14.09 7.61 -13.53
C VAL A 97 -13.42 6.52 -14.37
N ALA A 98 -13.66 5.25 -14.06
CA ALA A 98 -13.06 4.14 -14.78
C ALA A 98 -13.86 2.85 -14.63
N THR A 99 -13.47 1.85 -15.42
CA THR A 99 -14.02 0.50 -15.34
C THR A 99 -12.89 -0.53 -15.30
N ILE A 100 -12.97 -1.53 -14.41
CA ILE A 100 -12.00 -2.64 -14.30
C ILE A 100 -12.71 -3.99 -14.46
N SER A 101 -12.01 -5.03 -14.94
CA SER A 101 -12.56 -6.38 -15.04
C SER A 101 -12.38 -7.18 -13.75
N TRP A 102 -13.16 -8.24 -13.57
CA TRP A 102 -12.99 -9.16 -12.44
C TRP A 102 -11.63 -9.88 -12.44
N ASP A 103 -11.04 -10.13 -13.61
CA ASP A 103 -9.69 -10.71 -13.69
C ASP A 103 -8.63 -9.77 -13.09
N GLN A 104 -8.76 -8.46 -13.34
CA GLN A 104 -7.88 -7.46 -12.74
C GLN A 104 -8.10 -7.38 -11.22
N VAL A 105 -9.35 -7.45 -10.77
CA VAL A 105 -9.69 -7.49 -9.34
C VAL A 105 -9.10 -8.73 -8.66
N ARG A 106 -9.11 -9.88 -9.34
CA ARG A 106 -8.52 -11.13 -8.86
C ARG A 106 -7.01 -11.03 -8.70
N ALA A 107 -6.30 -10.56 -9.73
CA ALA A 107 -4.85 -10.36 -9.66
C ALA A 107 -4.47 -9.41 -8.51
N ILE A 108 -5.22 -8.32 -8.35
CA ILE A 108 -5.03 -7.36 -7.24
C ILE A 108 -5.30 -8.01 -5.88
N ALA A 109 -6.33 -8.86 -5.79
CA ALA A 109 -6.69 -9.57 -4.56
C ALA A 109 -5.63 -10.61 -4.17
N GLU A 110 -5.10 -11.36 -5.14
CA GLU A 110 -4.03 -12.35 -4.95
C GLU A 110 -2.71 -11.66 -4.52
N ASP A 111 -2.33 -10.57 -5.19
CA ASP A 111 -1.17 -9.76 -4.81
C ASP A 111 -1.27 -9.20 -3.38
N LYS A 112 -2.49 -8.92 -2.92
CA LYS A 112 -2.78 -8.31 -1.62
C LYS A 112 -3.16 -9.32 -0.54
N MET A 113 -3.35 -10.59 -0.91
CA MET A 113 -3.68 -11.70 -0.01
C MET A 113 -2.80 -11.76 1.25
N PRO A 114 -1.46 -11.57 1.19
CA PRO A 114 -0.61 -11.65 2.39
C PRO A 114 -0.87 -10.54 3.42
N ASP A 115 -1.49 -9.42 3.03
CA ASP A 115 -1.85 -8.32 3.95
C ASP A 115 -3.36 -8.23 4.23
N LEU A 116 -4.17 -9.06 3.59
CA LEU A 116 -5.60 -9.12 3.82
C LEU A 116 -5.90 -10.15 4.90
N ASN A 117 -6.81 -9.80 5.81
CA ASN A 117 -7.40 -10.75 6.76
C ASN A 117 -8.45 -11.67 6.09
N ALA A 118 -8.43 -11.77 4.76
CA ALA A 118 -9.40 -12.55 4.00
C ALA A 118 -8.96 -14.02 3.96
N PHE A 119 -9.84 -14.92 4.39
CA PHE A 119 -9.58 -16.37 4.38
C PHE A 119 -9.71 -16.99 2.98
N THR A 120 -10.44 -16.33 2.07
CA THR A 120 -10.68 -16.78 0.70
C THR A 120 -10.40 -15.67 -0.31
N VAL A 121 -9.96 -16.06 -1.52
CA VAL A 121 -9.71 -15.13 -2.64
C VAL A 121 -10.99 -14.37 -3.00
N GLU A 122 -12.16 -15.00 -2.91
CA GLU A 122 -13.46 -14.34 -3.15
C GLU A 122 -13.74 -13.20 -2.16
N SER A 123 -13.41 -13.40 -0.88
CA SER A 123 -13.54 -12.37 0.15
C SER A 123 -12.59 -11.21 -0.12
N ALA A 124 -11.36 -11.52 -0.52
CA ALA A 124 -10.38 -10.52 -0.94
C ALA A 124 -10.88 -9.72 -2.16
N MET A 125 -11.45 -10.40 -3.16
CA MET A 125 -12.05 -9.78 -4.35
C MET A 125 -13.23 -8.87 -3.98
N LYS A 126 -14.10 -9.26 -3.04
CA LYS A 126 -15.17 -8.40 -2.51
C LYS A 126 -14.63 -7.13 -1.84
N MET A 127 -13.55 -7.23 -1.07
CA MET A 127 -12.91 -6.07 -0.43
C MET A 127 -12.31 -5.11 -1.45
N VAL A 128 -11.64 -5.64 -2.48
CA VAL A 128 -11.07 -4.84 -3.58
C VAL A 128 -12.20 -4.18 -4.40
N ALA A 129 -13.28 -4.90 -4.70
CA ALA A 129 -14.45 -4.37 -5.39
C ALA A 129 -15.16 -3.25 -4.57
N GLY A 130 -15.25 -3.40 -3.25
CA GLY A 130 -15.76 -2.35 -2.37
C GLY A 130 -14.89 -1.09 -2.40
N THR A 131 -13.57 -1.25 -2.44
CA THR A 131 -12.62 -0.14 -2.60
C THR A 131 -12.80 0.54 -3.96
N ALA A 132 -12.94 -0.23 -5.04
CA ALA A 132 -13.19 0.30 -6.39
C ALA A 132 -14.49 1.13 -6.43
N ARG A 133 -15.57 0.62 -5.83
CA ARG A 133 -16.85 1.34 -5.71
C ARG A 133 -16.69 2.68 -4.99
N SER A 134 -15.98 2.69 -3.86
CA SER A 134 -15.74 3.92 -3.08
C SER A 134 -14.88 4.95 -3.80
N MET A 135 -14.13 4.56 -4.84
CA MET A 135 -13.34 5.46 -5.69
C MET A 135 -14.06 5.87 -6.98
N GLY A 136 -15.29 5.38 -7.21
CA GLY A 136 -16.02 5.62 -8.45
C GLY A 136 -15.54 4.79 -9.63
N VAL A 137 -14.90 3.64 -9.38
CA VAL A 137 -14.49 2.69 -10.42
C VAL A 137 -15.55 1.58 -10.51
N LYS A 138 -16.09 1.36 -11.72
CA LYS A 138 -17.08 0.31 -11.98
C LYS A 138 -16.36 -1.02 -12.22
N VAL A 139 -16.79 -2.09 -11.56
CA VAL A 139 -16.33 -3.44 -11.91
C VAL A 139 -17.26 -3.97 -13.02
N LYS A 140 -16.69 -4.41 -14.15
CA LYS A 140 -17.44 -4.96 -15.29
C LYS A 140 -17.44 -6.48 -15.23
N GLY A 141 -18.64 -7.05 -15.34
CA GLY A 141 -18.88 -8.49 -15.37
C GLY A 141 -19.79 -8.97 -14.23
N ALA A 142 -20.27 -10.21 -14.32
CA ALA A 142 -20.95 -10.88 -13.23
C ALA A 142 -19.98 -11.10 -12.07
N ALA A 143 -20.44 -10.92 -10.84
CA ALA A 143 -19.64 -11.28 -9.68
C ALA A 143 -19.31 -12.78 -9.78
N PRO A 144 -18.05 -13.19 -9.60
CA PRO A 144 -17.66 -14.60 -9.65
C PRO A 144 -18.08 -15.37 -8.38
N PHE A 145 -19.05 -14.84 -7.62
CA PHE A 145 -19.59 -15.38 -6.37
C PHE A 145 -21.09 -15.14 -6.29
#